data_AF-A0A9E5L6D6-F1
#
_entry.id   AF-A0A9E5L6D6-F1
#
_cell.length_a   1.000
_cell.length_b   1.000
_cell.length_c   1.000
_cell.angle_alpha   90.00
_cell.angle_beta   90.00
_cell.angle_gamma   90.00
#
_symmetry.space_group_name_H-M   'P 1'
#
loop_
_entity.id
_entity.type
_entity.pdbx_description
1 polymer ?
#
loop_
_entity_poly.entity_id
_entity_poly.type
_entity_poly.pdbx_seq_one_letter_code
_entity_poly.pdbx_strand_id
1 'polypeptide(L)'
;MINNQEKIINVLLKSVCFHYLNEQEIIHLSKICTYETYDSEEIIFSEAQPANSFYVIDKGKVNLIFDSKQIIQVSKGQLFGDWAILNETVRLATSKALDKVKVVAIDAIKFKNHEVFDSKISFKIVLEMAKGLVSRLQSKSQIASKILIDGGETAQVEFKSTLRKNLFSGKKDTAIEMSVIKTIAGFLNSDGGVLFIGVKDNQEILGIDNDEFINEDKMLLHLGNLITSKMGSLVLNEVHFTIVPINEKKIVRVDCVTSSNPVFVQDNGIDYFFVRSGVQTVSYNIITAISYIKGRF
;
A
#
# COMPACT_ATOMS: atom_id res chain seq x y z
N MET A 1 -0.93 -11.30 -44.43
CA MET A 1 -1.80 -11.28 -43.24
C MET A 1 -0.98 -11.85 -42.10
N ILE A 2 -0.77 -11.12 -41.02
CA ILE A 2 -0.01 -11.63 -39.85
C ILE A 2 -0.78 -12.82 -39.27
N ASN A 3 -0.10 -13.94 -39.05
CA ASN A 3 -0.70 -15.14 -38.45
C ASN A 3 -1.23 -14.80 -37.05
N ASN A 4 -2.41 -15.31 -36.65
CA ASN A 4 -2.97 -15.08 -35.32
C ASN A 4 -1.97 -15.44 -34.20
N GLN A 5 -1.15 -16.45 -34.42
CA GLN A 5 -0.11 -16.86 -33.46
C GLN A 5 1.04 -15.83 -33.36
N GLU A 6 1.49 -15.29 -34.49
CA GLU A 6 2.49 -14.22 -34.53
C GLU A 6 1.98 -12.95 -33.86
N LYS A 7 0.68 -12.68 -33.99
CA LYS A 7 0.01 -11.57 -33.31
C LYS A 7 -0.01 -11.77 -31.79
N ILE A 8 -0.35 -12.97 -31.31
CA ILE A 8 -0.32 -13.32 -29.88
C ILE A 8 1.09 -13.11 -29.31
N ILE A 9 2.11 -13.67 -29.97
CA ILE A 9 3.51 -13.52 -29.55
C ILE A 9 3.90 -12.04 -29.43
N ASN A 10 3.55 -11.23 -30.43
CA ASN A 10 3.82 -9.79 -30.41
C ASN A 10 3.14 -9.05 -29.24
N VAL A 11 1.92 -9.43 -28.87
CA VAL A 11 1.21 -8.85 -27.72
C VAL A 11 1.89 -9.27 -26.42
N LEU A 12 2.21 -10.56 -26.27
CA LEU A 12 2.86 -11.09 -25.07
C LEU A 12 4.24 -10.45 -24.85
N LEU A 13 5.06 -10.31 -25.91
CA LEU A 13 6.38 -9.65 -25.84
C LEU A 13 6.30 -8.17 -25.44
N LYS A 14 5.23 -7.47 -25.84
CA LYS A 14 5.02 -6.05 -25.51
C LYS A 14 4.30 -5.84 -24.18
N SER A 15 3.79 -6.91 -23.57
CA SER A 15 3.07 -6.84 -22.31
C SER A 15 4.05 -6.60 -21.16
N VAL A 16 3.74 -5.63 -20.31
CA VAL A 16 4.45 -5.42 -19.04
C VAL A 16 4.33 -6.63 -18.11
N CYS A 17 3.35 -7.50 -18.31
CA CYS A 17 3.16 -8.68 -17.47
C CYS A 17 4.05 -9.88 -17.85
N PHE A 18 4.80 -9.82 -18.97
CA PHE A 18 5.61 -10.95 -19.45
C PHE A 18 7.02 -10.57 -19.93
N HIS A 19 7.49 -9.35 -19.67
CA HIS A 19 8.79 -8.86 -20.14
C HIS A 19 10.01 -9.66 -19.61
N TYR A 20 9.81 -10.50 -18.59
CA TYR A 20 10.83 -11.34 -17.95
C TYR A 20 10.91 -12.76 -18.53
N LEU A 21 9.97 -13.13 -19.40
CA LEU A 21 10.02 -14.38 -20.14
C LEU A 21 10.89 -14.18 -21.37
N ASN A 22 11.73 -15.16 -21.68
CA ASN A 22 12.48 -15.16 -22.94
C ASN A 22 11.57 -15.52 -24.13
N GLU A 23 12.07 -15.33 -25.35
CA GLU A 23 11.26 -15.55 -26.57
C GLU A 23 10.74 -17.00 -26.70
N GLN A 24 11.53 -18.00 -26.32
CA GLN A 24 11.09 -19.40 -26.35
C GLN A 24 9.96 -19.67 -25.34
N GLU A 25 10.04 -19.06 -24.16
CA GLU A 25 9.01 -19.13 -23.13
C GLU A 25 7.71 -18.45 -23.59
N ILE A 26 7.82 -17.30 -24.28
CA ILE A 26 6.67 -16.63 -24.89
C ILE A 26 6.05 -17.47 -25.99
N ILE A 27 6.86 -18.09 -26.85
CA ILE A 27 6.36 -19.01 -27.89
C ILE A 27 5.62 -20.18 -27.22
N HIS A 28 6.14 -20.72 -26.12
CA HIS A 28 5.47 -21.77 -25.36
C HIS A 28 4.13 -21.28 -24.77
N LEU A 29 4.11 -20.11 -24.12
CA LEU A 29 2.89 -19.49 -23.61
C LEU A 29 1.84 -19.27 -24.72
N SER A 30 2.28 -18.83 -25.90
CA SER A 30 1.39 -18.58 -27.04
C SER A 30 0.58 -19.80 -27.48
N LYS A 31 1.07 -21.03 -27.23
CA LYS A 31 0.40 -22.28 -27.62
C LYS A 31 -0.89 -22.55 -26.85
N ILE A 32 -1.02 -21.97 -25.66
CA ILE A 32 -2.22 -22.09 -24.83
C ILE A 32 -3.10 -20.83 -24.89
N CYS A 33 -2.84 -19.95 -25.86
CA CYS A 33 -3.51 -18.67 -25.99
C CYS A 33 -4.46 -18.63 -27.20
N THR A 34 -5.51 -17.83 -27.08
CA THR A 34 -6.39 -17.40 -28.18
C THR A 34 -6.38 -15.89 -28.30
N TYR A 35 -6.66 -15.38 -29.50
CA TYR A 35 -6.81 -13.94 -29.73
C TYR A 35 -8.29 -13.62 -29.92
N GLU A 36 -8.85 -12.85 -29.00
CA GLU A 36 -10.30 -12.59 -28.92
C GLU A 36 -10.59 -11.10 -29.10
N THR A 37 -11.81 -10.80 -29.58
CA THR A 37 -12.28 -9.43 -29.81
C THR A 37 -13.69 -9.31 -29.25
N TYR A 38 -13.90 -8.24 -28.50
CA TYR A 38 -15.16 -7.91 -27.85
C TYR A 38 -15.58 -6.50 -28.31
N ASP A 39 -16.85 -6.33 -28.63
CA ASP A 39 -17.40 -5.02 -28.96
C ASP A 39 -17.69 -4.20 -27.69
N SER A 40 -17.92 -2.90 -27.85
CA SER A 40 -18.23 -2.01 -26.73
C SER A 40 -19.49 -2.50 -26.00
N GLU A 41 -19.48 -2.41 -24.68
CA GLU A 41 -20.51 -2.88 -23.76
C GLU A 41 -20.64 -4.41 -23.63
N GLU A 42 -19.86 -5.19 -24.37
CA GLU A 42 -19.89 -6.66 -24.29
C GLU A 42 -19.28 -7.17 -22.97
N ILE A 43 -19.90 -8.20 -22.40
CA ILE A 43 -19.43 -8.85 -21.17
C ILE A 43 -18.42 -9.94 -21.54
N ILE A 44 -17.19 -9.81 -21.05
CA ILE A 44 -16.10 -10.77 -21.27
C ILE A 44 -16.25 -11.96 -20.32
N PHE A 45 -16.63 -11.70 -19.06
CA PHE A 45 -17.04 -12.70 -18.09
C PHE A 45 -17.92 -12.05 -17.01
N SER A 46 -18.80 -12.84 -16.40
CA SER A 46 -19.66 -12.36 -15.31
C SER A 46 -19.14 -12.82 -13.96
N GLU A 47 -19.47 -12.06 -12.92
CA GLU A 47 -19.26 -12.44 -11.53
C GLU A 47 -19.88 -13.81 -11.21
N ALA A 48 -19.34 -14.49 -10.20
CA ALA A 48 -19.77 -15.80 -9.70
C ALA A 48 -19.66 -16.97 -10.71
N GLN A 49 -19.09 -16.74 -11.89
CA GLN A 49 -18.81 -17.80 -12.86
C GLN A 49 -17.46 -18.49 -12.61
N PRO A 50 -17.29 -19.77 -13.00
CA PRO A 50 -15.98 -20.40 -13.05
C PRO A 50 -15.02 -19.63 -13.97
N ALA A 51 -13.75 -19.60 -13.60
CA ALA A 51 -12.72 -18.92 -14.37
C ALA A 51 -11.87 -19.94 -15.14
N ASN A 52 -12.04 -19.98 -16.47
CA ASN A 52 -11.30 -20.90 -17.35
C ASN A 52 -10.19 -20.19 -18.14
N SER A 53 -10.12 -18.86 -18.07
CA SER A 53 -9.12 -18.08 -18.78
C SER A 53 -8.81 -16.77 -18.05
N PHE A 54 -7.64 -16.22 -18.30
CA PHE A 54 -7.25 -14.87 -17.92
C PHE A 54 -6.64 -14.17 -19.13
N TYR A 55 -6.52 -12.84 -19.10
CA TYR A 55 -6.44 -12.05 -20.32
C TYR A 55 -5.36 -10.97 -20.24
N VAL A 56 -4.76 -10.65 -21.39
CA VAL A 56 -3.92 -9.46 -21.57
C VAL A 56 -4.52 -8.57 -22.65
N ILE A 57 -4.66 -7.28 -22.35
CA ILE A 57 -5.25 -6.31 -23.30
C ILE A 57 -4.24 -5.92 -24.37
N ASP A 58 -4.54 -6.22 -25.64
CA ASP A 58 -3.82 -5.69 -26.80
C ASP A 58 -4.34 -4.29 -27.18
N LYS A 59 -5.66 -4.13 -27.21
CA LYS A 59 -6.33 -2.87 -27.56
C LYS A 59 -7.60 -2.68 -26.75
N GLY A 60 -7.90 -1.42 -26.43
CA GLY A 60 -9.14 -1.03 -25.77
C GLY A 60 -9.01 -0.96 -24.25
N LYS A 61 -10.16 -0.86 -23.59
CA LYS A 61 -10.29 -0.75 -22.14
C LYS A 61 -11.43 -1.61 -21.62
N VAL A 62 -11.25 -2.16 -20.43
CA VAL A 62 -12.23 -3.01 -19.76
C VAL A 62 -12.52 -2.44 -18.37
N ASN A 63 -13.78 -2.44 -17.98
CA ASN A 63 -14.20 -2.17 -16.61
C ASN A 63 -14.44 -3.49 -15.86
N LEU A 64 -13.75 -3.66 -14.74
CA LEU A 64 -14.04 -4.69 -13.75
C LEU A 64 -14.97 -4.09 -12.69
N ILE A 65 -16.17 -4.64 -12.59
CA ILE A 65 -17.25 -4.14 -11.73
C ILE A 65 -17.42 -5.12 -10.56
N PHE A 66 -17.16 -4.65 -9.34
CA PHE A 66 -17.27 -5.40 -8.09
C PHE A 66 -18.46 -4.88 -7.26
N ASP A 67 -19.28 -5.79 -6.73
CA ASP A 67 -20.42 -5.50 -5.85
C ASP A 67 -21.35 -4.38 -6.38
N SER A 68 -21.41 -4.22 -7.71
CA SER A 68 -22.11 -3.12 -8.41
C SER A 68 -21.75 -1.68 -7.96
N LYS A 69 -20.62 -1.49 -7.30
CA LYS A 69 -20.22 -0.19 -6.71
C LYS A 69 -18.80 0.23 -7.05
N GLN A 70 -17.86 -0.72 -7.12
CA GLN A 70 -16.46 -0.42 -7.41
C GLN A 70 -16.12 -0.77 -8.85
N ILE A 71 -15.50 0.17 -9.56
CA ILE A 71 -15.06 0.00 -10.94
C ILE A 71 -13.54 0.15 -10.99
N ILE A 72 -12.86 -0.88 -11.49
CA ILE A 72 -11.44 -0.86 -11.81
C ILE A 72 -11.30 -0.92 -13.32
N GLN A 73 -10.70 0.11 -13.92
CA GLN A 73 -10.44 0.13 -15.36
C GLN A 73 -9.08 -0.50 -15.66
N VAL A 74 -9.06 -1.43 -16.62
CA VAL A 74 -7.87 -2.10 -17.13
C VAL A 74 -7.65 -1.66 -18.58
N SER A 75 -6.42 -1.33 -18.94
CA SER A 75 -6.03 -0.78 -20.25
C SER A 75 -4.95 -1.64 -20.93
N LYS A 76 -4.62 -1.30 -22.18
CA LYS A 76 -3.58 -1.96 -22.98
C LYS A 76 -2.32 -2.33 -22.19
N GLY A 77 -1.84 -3.55 -22.40
CA GLY A 77 -0.64 -4.13 -21.80
C GLY A 77 -0.86 -4.71 -20.40
N GLN A 78 -2.00 -4.45 -19.77
CA GLN A 78 -2.32 -4.98 -18.45
C GLN A 78 -3.06 -6.32 -18.53
N LEU A 79 -2.88 -7.10 -17.47
CA LEU A 79 -3.49 -8.41 -17.27
C LEU A 79 -4.72 -8.31 -16.36
N PHE A 80 -5.77 -9.09 -16.66
CA PHE A 80 -7.00 -9.17 -15.88
C PHE A 80 -7.64 -10.55 -15.93
N GLY A 81 -8.58 -10.82 -15.01
CA GLY A 81 -9.26 -12.12 -14.91
C GLY A 81 -8.38 -13.23 -14.32
N ASP A 82 -7.25 -12.89 -13.72
CA ASP A 82 -6.28 -13.78 -13.10
C ASP A 82 -6.62 -14.17 -11.66
N TRP A 83 -7.35 -13.32 -10.94
CA TRP A 83 -7.58 -13.51 -9.51
C TRP A 83 -8.31 -14.83 -9.17
N ALA A 84 -9.39 -15.11 -9.90
CA ALA A 84 -10.15 -16.35 -9.74
C ALA A 84 -9.31 -17.59 -10.07
N ILE A 85 -8.32 -17.46 -10.95
CA ILE A 85 -7.39 -18.55 -11.32
C ILE A 85 -6.43 -18.85 -10.18
N LEU A 86 -5.82 -17.82 -9.60
CA LEU A 86 -4.81 -17.96 -8.53
C LEU A 86 -5.42 -18.40 -7.20
N ASN A 87 -6.61 -17.91 -6.85
CA ASN A 87 -7.26 -18.23 -5.58
C ASN A 87 -8.19 -19.45 -5.66
N GLU A 88 -8.34 -20.06 -6.84
CA GLU A 88 -9.26 -21.19 -7.07
C GLU A 88 -10.71 -20.87 -6.66
N THR A 89 -11.15 -19.67 -7.04
CA THR A 89 -12.49 -19.16 -6.74
C THR A 89 -13.26 -18.89 -8.03
N VAL A 90 -14.53 -18.49 -7.88
CA VAL A 90 -15.32 -17.92 -8.98
C VAL A 90 -14.87 -16.49 -9.31
N ARG A 91 -15.30 -15.95 -10.46
CA ARG A 91 -15.08 -14.54 -10.82
C ARG A 91 -15.61 -13.62 -9.71
N LEU A 92 -14.75 -12.74 -9.19
CA LEU A 92 -15.10 -11.74 -8.16
C LEU A 92 -15.70 -10.44 -8.72
N ALA A 93 -15.70 -10.29 -10.04
CA ALA A 93 -16.19 -9.11 -10.72
C ALA A 93 -16.77 -9.48 -12.08
N THR A 94 -17.69 -8.64 -12.56
CA THR A 94 -18.11 -8.66 -13.96
C THR A 94 -17.16 -7.81 -14.78
N SER A 95 -16.66 -8.36 -15.89
CA SER A 95 -15.76 -7.68 -16.81
C SER A 95 -16.52 -7.24 -18.05
N LYS A 96 -16.55 -5.93 -18.30
CA LYS A 96 -17.28 -5.31 -19.42
C LYS A 96 -16.36 -4.47 -20.29
N ALA A 97 -16.41 -4.66 -21.61
CA ALA A 97 -15.65 -3.87 -22.56
C ALA A 97 -16.18 -2.43 -22.61
N LEU A 98 -15.30 -1.44 -22.42
CA LEU A 98 -15.66 -0.03 -22.46
C LEU A 98 -15.68 0.51 -23.90
N ASP A 99 -14.78 -0.01 -24.74
CA ASP A 99 -14.69 0.24 -26.17
C ASP A 99 -14.48 -1.08 -26.91
N LYS A 100 -14.14 -1.05 -28.20
CA LYS A 100 -13.78 -2.28 -28.93
C LYS A 100 -12.46 -2.83 -28.40
N VAL A 101 -12.58 -3.90 -27.60
CA VAL A 101 -11.48 -4.53 -26.88
C VAL A 101 -10.93 -5.71 -27.68
N LYS A 102 -9.59 -5.85 -27.68
CA LYS A 102 -8.91 -7.04 -28.19
C LYS A 102 -7.95 -7.56 -27.13
N VAL A 103 -8.00 -8.86 -26.89
CA VAL A 103 -7.23 -9.51 -25.83
C VAL A 103 -6.54 -10.76 -26.34
N VAL A 104 -5.44 -11.10 -25.67
CA VAL A 104 -4.93 -12.48 -25.66
C VAL A 104 -5.54 -13.17 -24.44
N ALA A 105 -6.35 -14.19 -24.66
CA ALA A 105 -6.89 -15.03 -23.61
C ALA A 105 -5.97 -16.24 -23.41
N ILE A 106 -5.60 -16.52 -22.17
CA ILE A 106 -4.71 -17.61 -21.76
C ILE A 106 -5.57 -18.67 -21.07
N ASP A 107 -5.53 -19.89 -21.61
CA ASP A 107 -6.27 -21.04 -21.08
C ASP A 107 -5.74 -21.44 -19.70
N ALA A 108 -6.55 -21.20 -18.67
CA ALA A 108 -6.13 -21.43 -17.29
C ALA A 108 -6.05 -22.92 -16.94
N ILE A 109 -6.83 -23.77 -17.60
CA ILE A 109 -6.82 -25.22 -17.37
C ILE A 109 -5.51 -25.80 -17.89
N LYS A 110 -5.12 -25.43 -19.11
CA LYS A 110 -3.82 -25.82 -19.69
C LYS A 110 -2.65 -25.23 -18.91
N PHE A 111 -2.76 -23.96 -18.52
CA PHE A 111 -1.74 -23.27 -17.72
C PHE A 111 -1.44 -23.96 -16.38
N LYS A 112 -2.47 -24.49 -15.70
CA LYS A 112 -2.34 -25.22 -14.43
C LYS A 112 -1.89 -26.66 -14.59
N ASN A 113 -2.09 -27.27 -15.76
CA ASN A 113 -1.76 -28.67 -15.99
C ASN A 113 -0.26 -28.83 -16.35
N HIS A 114 0.53 -29.31 -15.39
CA HIS A 114 1.97 -29.55 -15.55
C HIS A 114 2.34 -30.57 -16.63
N GLU A 115 1.40 -31.43 -17.05
CA GLU A 115 1.60 -32.36 -18.17
C GLU A 115 1.46 -31.66 -19.52
N VAL A 116 0.74 -30.54 -19.57
CA VAL A 116 0.41 -29.79 -20.79
C VAL A 116 1.28 -28.54 -20.94
N PHE A 117 1.70 -27.94 -19.82
CA PHE A 117 2.43 -26.68 -19.80
C PHE A 117 3.61 -26.71 -18.83
N ASP A 118 4.71 -26.07 -19.23
CA ASP A 118 5.95 -26.08 -18.46
C ASP A 118 5.80 -25.37 -17.10
N SER A 119 5.95 -26.14 -16.02
CA SER A 119 5.82 -25.65 -14.64
C SER A 119 6.79 -24.53 -14.27
N LYS A 120 7.98 -24.46 -14.88
CA LYS A 120 8.93 -23.35 -14.62
C LYS A 120 8.41 -22.05 -15.20
N ILE A 121 7.80 -22.12 -16.39
CA ILE A 121 7.15 -20.95 -17.01
C ILE A 121 5.95 -20.52 -16.16
N SER A 122 5.10 -21.46 -15.73
CA SER A 122 3.97 -21.15 -14.83
C SER A 122 4.43 -20.49 -13.54
N PHE A 123 5.49 -21.00 -12.91
CA PHE A 123 6.04 -20.43 -11.68
C PHE A 123 6.49 -18.98 -11.86
N LYS A 124 7.22 -18.67 -12.95
CA LYS A 124 7.63 -17.29 -13.27
C LYS A 124 6.43 -16.36 -13.42
N ILE A 125 5.39 -16.81 -14.12
CA ILE A 125 4.17 -16.03 -14.36
C ILE A 125 3.43 -15.76 -13.04
N VAL A 126 3.25 -16.79 -12.20
CA VAL A 126 2.59 -16.66 -10.89
C VAL A 126 3.37 -15.71 -9.98
N LEU A 127 4.70 -15.81 -9.95
CA LEU A 127 5.55 -14.93 -9.15
C LEU A 127 5.37 -13.45 -9.53
N GLU A 128 5.25 -13.17 -10.82
CA GLU A 128 5.11 -11.80 -11.32
C GLU A 128 3.70 -11.25 -11.16
N MET A 129 2.67 -12.10 -11.24
CA MET A 129 1.30 -11.75 -10.81
C MET A 129 1.28 -11.38 -9.32
N ALA A 130 1.93 -12.16 -8.46
CA ALA A 130 2.01 -11.89 -7.02
C ALA A 130 2.71 -10.56 -6.73
N LYS A 131 3.84 -10.27 -7.40
CA LYS A 131 4.53 -8.96 -7.31
C LYS A 131 3.61 -7.81 -7.74
N GLY A 132 2.86 -7.98 -8.83
CA GLY A 132 1.89 -6.99 -9.30
C GLY A 132 0.80 -6.67 -8.26
N LEU A 133 0.30 -7.67 -7.54
CA LEU A 133 -0.66 -7.46 -6.45
C LEU A 133 -0.04 -6.68 -5.28
N VAL A 134 1.19 -7.03 -4.88
CA VAL A 134 1.93 -6.32 -3.82
C VAL A 134 2.11 -4.85 -4.20
N SER A 135 2.55 -4.56 -5.42
CA SER A 135 2.72 -3.18 -5.92
C SER A 135 1.40 -2.40 -5.91
N ARG A 136 0.27 -3.01 -6.28
CA ARG A 136 -1.05 -2.36 -6.21
C ARG A 136 -1.46 -2.05 -4.77
N LEU A 137 -1.25 -2.98 -3.84
CA LEU A 137 -1.55 -2.78 -2.42
C LEU A 137 -0.68 -1.67 -1.82
N GLN A 138 0.62 -1.66 -2.14
CA GLN A 138 1.54 -0.59 -1.76
C GLN A 138 1.13 0.76 -2.35
N SER A 139 0.74 0.80 -3.64
CA SER A 139 0.27 2.04 -4.27
C SER A 139 -0.97 2.61 -3.60
N LYS A 140 -1.93 1.78 -3.17
CA LYS A 140 -3.10 2.23 -2.40
C LYS A 140 -2.68 2.84 -1.06
N SER A 141 -1.71 2.26 -0.38
CA SER A 141 -1.15 2.81 0.87
C SER A 141 -0.45 4.16 0.66
N GLN A 142 0.32 4.30 -0.42
CA GLN A 142 0.96 5.56 -0.80
C GLN A 142 -0.07 6.64 -1.16
N ILE A 143 -1.10 6.30 -1.94
CA ILE A 143 -2.20 7.20 -2.30
C ILE A 143 -2.93 7.67 -1.03
N ALA A 144 -3.28 6.76 -0.12
CA ALA A 144 -3.93 7.13 1.14
C ALA A 144 -3.08 8.08 1.98
N SER A 145 -1.77 7.80 2.07
CA SER A 145 -0.83 8.66 2.81
C SER A 145 -0.69 10.04 2.16
N LYS A 146 -0.62 10.10 0.82
CA LYS A 146 -0.56 11.36 0.08
C LYS A 146 -1.82 12.20 0.24
N ILE A 147 -3.01 11.58 0.21
CA ILE A 147 -4.29 12.26 0.45
C ILE A 147 -4.31 12.89 1.85
N LEU A 148 -3.87 12.16 2.87
CA LEU A 148 -3.80 12.69 4.24
C LEU A 148 -2.80 13.84 4.36
N ILE A 149 -1.64 13.73 3.72
CA ILE A 149 -0.63 14.81 3.72
C ILE A 149 -1.16 16.07 3.02
N ASP A 150 -1.81 15.91 1.87
CA ASP A 150 -2.39 17.03 1.11
C ASP A 150 -3.56 17.71 1.83
N GLY A 151 -4.23 16.96 2.73
CA GLY A 151 -5.25 17.50 3.63
C GLY A 151 -4.70 18.41 4.74
N GLY A 152 -3.38 18.42 4.96
CA GLY A 152 -2.72 19.20 6.00
C GLY A 152 -2.84 18.60 7.40
N GLU A 153 -2.31 19.33 8.38
CA GLU A 153 -2.42 18.94 9.79
C GLU A 153 -3.86 19.11 10.29
N THR A 154 -4.33 18.12 11.05
CA THR A 154 -5.67 18.07 11.64
C THR A 154 -5.59 17.53 13.06
N ALA A 155 -6.73 17.33 13.72
CA ALA A 155 -6.74 16.69 15.04
C ALA A 155 -6.23 15.23 15.01
N GLN A 156 -6.26 14.58 13.85
CA GLN A 156 -5.83 13.19 13.64
C GLN A 156 -4.62 13.06 12.69
N VAL A 157 -4.08 14.15 12.16
CA VAL A 157 -2.92 14.13 11.25
C VAL A 157 -1.89 15.14 11.72
N GLU A 158 -0.67 14.69 11.98
CA GLU A 158 0.45 15.56 12.39
C GLU A 158 1.66 15.30 11.50
N PHE A 159 2.42 16.36 11.22
CA PHE A 159 3.68 16.27 10.52
C PHE A 159 4.87 16.56 11.45
N LYS A 160 5.96 15.83 11.21
CA LYS A 160 7.28 16.11 11.78
C LYS A 160 8.30 16.06 10.66
N SER A 161 9.13 17.09 10.58
CA SER A 161 10.13 17.18 9.52
C SER A 161 11.19 16.09 9.62
N THR A 162 11.52 15.66 10.85
CA THR A 162 12.55 14.66 11.16
C THR A 162 12.18 13.89 12.43
N LEU A 163 12.83 12.74 12.64
CA LEU A 163 12.68 11.92 13.86
C LEU A 163 13.60 12.41 14.99
N ARG A 164 14.84 12.79 14.67
CA ARG A 164 15.89 13.13 15.65
C ARG A 164 16.79 14.29 15.25
N LYS A 165 16.92 14.62 13.96
CA LYS A 165 17.89 15.65 13.53
C LYS A 165 17.24 17.03 13.48
N ASN A 166 17.88 18.00 14.11
CA ASN A 166 17.47 19.39 13.99
C ASN A 166 18.01 19.96 12.68
N LEU A 167 17.11 20.35 11.78
CA LEU A 167 17.46 20.81 10.44
C LEU A 167 18.27 22.11 10.43
N PHE A 168 18.17 22.94 11.47
CA PHE A 168 18.94 24.17 11.59
C PHE A 168 20.37 23.92 12.08
N SER A 169 20.53 23.11 13.13
CA SER A 169 21.84 22.84 13.73
C SER A 169 22.59 21.68 13.07
N GLY A 170 21.89 20.84 12.31
CA GLY A 170 22.42 19.63 11.71
C GLY A 170 22.80 18.55 12.73
N LYS A 171 22.39 18.68 14.00
CA LYS A 171 22.74 17.74 15.07
C LYS A 171 21.52 16.94 15.54
N LYS A 172 21.79 15.80 16.17
CA LYS A 172 20.76 15.06 16.90
C LYS A 172 20.27 15.89 18.07
N ASP A 173 18.95 15.90 18.25
CA ASP A 173 18.26 16.74 19.21
C ASP A 173 17.16 15.92 19.89
N THR A 174 17.34 15.66 21.19
CA THR A 174 16.39 14.88 21.99
C THR A 174 15.04 15.59 22.13
N ALA A 175 14.98 16.91 21.95
CA ALA A 175 13.72 17.64 21.94
C ALA A 175 12.85 17.27 20.73
N ILE A 176 13.47 16.95 19.59
CA ILE A 176 12.76 16.48 18.39
C ILE A 176 12.21 15.08 18.61
N GLU A 177 13.05 14.17 19.13
CA GLU A 177 12.60 12.82 19.50
C GLU A 177 11.43 12.88 20.49
N MET A 178 11.54 13.76 21.49
CA MET A 178 10.49 13.98 22.46
C MET A 178 9.21 14.56 21.84
N SER A 179 9.32 15.43 20.83
CA SER A 179 8.15 15.97 20.11
C SER A 179 7.36 14.88 19.36
N VAL A 180 8.06 13.88 18.81
CA VAL A 180 7.46 12.70 18.18
C VAL A 180 6.75 11.84 19.23
N ILE A 181 7.40 11.56 20.36
CA ILE A 181 6.81 10.77 21.44
C ILE A 181 5.58 11.44 22.05
N LYS A 182 5.64 12.76 22.29
CA LYS A 182 4.49 13.55 22.76
C LYS A 182 3.30 13.42 21.81
N THR A 183 3.56 13.52 20.51
CA THR A 183 2.53 13.39 19.48
C THR A 183 1.86 12.02 19.53
N ILE A 184 2.65 10.93 19.58
CA ILE A 184 2.14 9.56 19.66
C ILE A 184 1.27 9.39 20.92
N ALA A 185 1.78 9.79 22.09
CA ALA A 185 1.01 9.75 23.33
C ALA A 185 -0.30 10.56 23.25
N GLY A 186 -0.24 11.74 22.64
CA GLY A 186 -1.42 12.57 22.39
C GLY A 186 -2.48 11.88 21.55
N PHE A 187 -2.09 11.17 20.47
CA PHE A 187 -3.03 10.40 19.66
C PHE A 187 -3.61 9.20 20.41
N LEU A 188 -2.77 8.43 21.10
CA LEU A 188 -3.20 7.25 21.89
C LEU A 188 -4.21 7.63 22.98
N ASN A 189 -3.98 8.77 23.64
CA ASN A 189 -4.89 9.32 24.66
C ASN A 189 -6.07 10.10 24.08
N SER A 190 -6.26 10.13 22.76
CA SER A 190 -7.35 10.83 22.07
C SER A 190 -8.01 9.92 21.02
N ASP A 191 -8.52 10.45 19.91
CA ASP A 191 -9.28 9.66 18.93
C ASP A 191 -8.39 8.86 17.96
N GLY A 192 -7.13 8.59 18.34
CA GLY A 192 -6.12 8.04 17.45
C GLY A 192 -5.63 9.08 16.44
N GLY A 193 -4.83 8.63 15.48
CA GLY A 193 -4.33 9.48 14.42
C GLY A 193 -3.14 8.91 13.68
N VAL A 194 -2.63 9.70 12.75
CA VAL A 194 -1.49 9.38 11.91
C VAL A 194 -0.45 10.47 12.05
N LEU A 195 0.76 10.09 12.47
CA LEU A 195 1.93 10.95 12.43
C LEU A 195 2.76 10.61 11.19
N PHE A 196 3.09 11.62 10.38
CA PHE A 196 4.06 11.49 9.29
C PHE A 196 5.39 12.14 9.68
N ILE A 197 6.49 11.39 9.53
CA ILE A 197 7.86 11.87 9.77
C ILE A 197 8.61 11.94 8.45
N GLY A 198 9.30 13.07 8.21
CA GLY A 198 9.87 13.42 6.92
C GLY A 198 8.98 14.34 6.09
N VAL A 199 8.04 15.05 6.74
CA VAL A 199 7.09 15.98 6.11
C VAL A 199 7.13 17.30 6.89
N LYS A 200 7.20 18.43 6.18
CA LYS A 200 7.09 19.77 6.79
C LYS A 200 5.63 20.17 7.01
N ASP A 201 5.42 21.15 7.87
CA ASP A 201 4.12 21.75 8.17
C ASP A 201 3.43 22.33 6.91
N ASN A 202 4.22 22.73 5.90
CA ASN A 202 3.73 23.18 4.59
C ASN A 202 3.46 22.02 3.61
N GLN A 203 3.40 20.77 4.08
CA GLN A 203 3.15 19.54 3.32
C GLN A 203 4.29 19.12 2.36
N GLU A 204 5.42 19.84 2.39
CA GLU A 204 6.59 19.47 1.59
C GLU A 204 7.18 18.14 2.09
N ILE A 205 7.34 17.18 1.17
CA ILE A 205 7.99 15.90 1.44
C ILE A 205 9.51 16.11 1.52
N LEU A 206 10.07 16.04 2.72
CA LEU A 206 11.51 16.09 2.95
C LEU A 206 12.18 14.74 2.76
N GLY A 207 11.53 13.69 3.27
CA GLY A 207 12.07 12.35 3.38
C GLY A 207 12.90 12.12 4.66
N ILE A 208 13.15 10.85 4.97
CA ILE A 208 13.86 10.39 6.17
C ILE A 208 15.39 10.54 6.10
N ASP A 209 15.95 10.80 4.92
CA ASP A 209 17.41 10.84 4.72
C ASP A 209 18.09 11.89 5.59
N ASN A 210 17.37 12.97 5.91
CA ASN A 210 17.84 14.01 6.83
C ASN A 210 18.18 13.47 8.22
N ASP A 211 17.60 12.36 8.68
CA ASP A 211 17.88 11.81 10.00
C ASP A 211 19.19 10.99 10.08
N GLU A 212 19.83 10.72 8.94
CA GLU A 212 21.14 10.04 8.82
C GLU A 212 21.18 8.68 9.56
N PHE A 213 20.12 7.90 9.46
CA PHE A 213 20.17 6.50 9.87
C PHE A 213 20.92 5.67 8.82
N ILE A 214 21.56 4.59 9.26
CA ILE A 214 22.29 3.67 8.38
C ILE A 214 21.36 3.09 7.31
N ASN A 215 20.13 2.76 7.72
CA ASN A 215 19.06 2.28 6.86
C ASN A 215 17.71 2.46 7.56
N GLU A 216 16.64 2.15 6.82
CA GLU A 216 15.25 2.19 7.27
C GLU A 216 15.01 1.35 8.53
N ASP A 217 15.51 0.12 8.56
CA ASP A 217 15.32 -0.80 9.70
C ASP A 217 15.89 -0.21 11.00
N LYS A 218 17.07 0.43 10.94
CA LYS A 218 17.69 1.08 12.10
C LYS A 218 16.91 2.31 12.55
N MET A 219 16.24 3.01 11.64
CA MET A 219 15.34 4.11 11.99
C MET A 219 14.09 3.61 12.71
N LEU A 220 13.43 2.59 12.16
CA LEU A 220 12.23 2.01 12.77
C LEU A 220 12.53 1.36 14.13
N LEU A 221 13.67 0.67 14.26
CA LEU A 221 14.14 0.12 15.53
C LEU A 221 14.37 1.23 16.57
N HIS A 222 14.95 2.36 16.16
CA HIS A 222 15.14 3.51 17.04
C HIS A 222 13.82 4.10 17.52
N LEU A 223 12.85 4.28 16.62
CA LEU A 223 11.50 4.73 16.98
C LEU A 223 10.83 3.77 17.97
N GLY A 224 10.89 2.46 17.73
CA GLY A 224 10.35 1.45 18.64
C GLY A 224 11.02 1.46 20.02
N ASN A 225 12.34 1.67 20.08
CA ASN A 225 13.08 1.82 21.33
C ASN A 225 12.70 3.12 22.07
N LEU A 226 12.50 4.23 21.36
CA LEU A 226 12.03 5.48 21.96
C LEU A 226 10.63 5.30 22.55
N ILE A 227 9.71 4.66 21.83
CA ILE A 227 8.35 4.34 22.33
C ILE A 227 8.44 3.49 23.59
N THR A 228 9.21 2.39 23.53
CA THR A 228 9.33 1.45 24.66
C THR A 228 9.94 2.10 25.89
N SER A 229 11.02 2.88 25.71
CA SER A 229 11.72 3.53 26.81
C SER A 229 10.92 4.68 27.45
N LYS A 230 10.08 5.37 26.68
CA LYS A 230 9.34 6.55 27.15
C LYS A 230 7.91 6.24 27.59
N MET A 231 7.25 5.24 27.02
CA MET A 231 5.83 4.95 27.24
C MET A 231 5.55 3.50 27.66
N GLY A 232 6.58 2.65 27.71
CA GLY A 232 6.46 1.23 28.03
C GLY A 232 6.21 0.36 26.80
N SER A 233 6.51 -0.94 26.91
CA SER A 233 6.47 -1.89 25.79
C SER A 233 5.06 -2.23 25.30
N LEU A 234 4.05 -2.16 26.18
CA LEU A 234 2.67 -2.51 25.83
C LEU A 234 2.07 -1.56 24.77
N VAL A 235 2.57 -0.33 24.70
CA VAL A 235 2.14 0.69 23.73
C VAL A 235 2.44 0.27 22.29
N LEU A 236 3.43 -0.59 22.05
CA LEU A 236 3.72 -1.09 20.70
C LEU A 236 2.57 -1.91 20.09
N ASN A 237 1.63 -2.41 20.89
CA ASN A 237 0.43 -3.08 20.37
C ASN A 237 -0.57 -2.09 19.75
N GLU A 238 -0.46 -0.81 20.08
CA GLU A 238 -1.39 0.26 19.69
C GLU A 238 -0.77 1.25 18.70
N VAL A 239 0.49 1.01 18.31
CA VAL A 239 1.24 1.87 17.37
C VAL A 239 1.83 1.00 16.25
N HIS A 240 1.43 1.27 15.02
CA HIS A 240 1.99 0.64 13.83
C HIS A 240 2.79 1.66 13.03
N PHE A 241 4.05 1.36 12.70
CA PHE A 241 4.89 2.27 11.92
C PHE A 241 5.58 1.59 10.74
N THR A 242 5.56 2.25 9.59
CA THR A 242 6.08 1.72 8.32
C THR A 242 6.76 2.81 7.50
N ILE A 243 7.63 2.40 6.57
CA ILE A 243 8.18 3.29 5.56
C ILE A 243 7.24 3.35 4.36
N VAL A 244 6.89 4.57 3.94
CA VAL A 244 6.05 4.81 2.77
C VAL A 244 6.84 5.66 1.76
N PRO A 245 7.07 5.17 0.53
CA PRO A 245 7.68 5.98 -0.51
C PRO A 245 6.64 6.92 -1.15
N ILE A 246 6.94 8.21 -1.22
CA ILE A 246 6.13 9.26 -1.84
C ILE A 246 7.05 10.15 -2.68
N ASN A 247 6.76 10.30 -3.97
CA ASN A 247 7.52 11.15 -4.91
C ASN A 247 9.04 10.91 -4.83
N GLU A 248 9.46 9.65 -4.94
CA GLU A 248 10.87 9.18 -4.88
C GLU A 248 11.57 9.34 -3.52
N LYS A 249 10.94 10.01 -2.56
CA LYS A 249 11.41 10.11 -1.17
C LYS A 249 10.71 9.10 -0.29
N LYS A 250 11.33 8.72 0.82
CA LYS A 250 10.74 7.82 1.82
C LYS A 250 10.39 8.59 3.08
N ILE A 251 9.19 8.38 3.61
CA ILE A 251 8.73 8.95 4.88
C ILE A 251 8.35 7.84 5.85
N VAL A 252 8.30 8.13 7.15
CA VAL A 252 7.70 7.21 8.13
C VAL A 252 6.24 7.60 8.32
N ARG A 253 5.35 6.61 8.23
CA ARG A 253 3.96 6.72 8.67
C ARG A 253 3.82 5.99 10.00
N VAL A 254 3.23 6.63 10.99
CA VAL A 254 2.96 6.07 12.31
C VAL A 254 1.45 6.15 12.57
N ASP A 255 0.76 5.02 12.46
CA ASP A 255 -0.65 4.86 12.76
C ASP A 255 -0.81 4.56 14.26
N CYS A 256 -1.53 5.43 14.97
CA CYS A 256 -1.83 5.31 16.39
C CYS A 256 -3.32 5.02 16.57
N VAL A 257 -3.65 3.91 17.22
CA VAL A 257 -5.05 3.62 17.60
C VAL A 257 -5.35 4.19 18.98
N THR A 258 -6.60 4.58 19.22
CA THR A 258 -7.07 4.99 20.55
C THR A 258 -6.75 3.89 21.57
N SER A 259 -5.98 4.24 22.60
CA SER A 259 -5.65 3.32 23.69
C SER A 259 -6.86 3.12 24.59
N SER A 260 -7.02 1.90 25.11
CA SER A 260 -7.99 1.60 26.16
C SER A 260 -7.47 1.94 27.56
N ASN A 261 -6.19 2.30 27.69
CA ASN A 261 -5.56 2.65 28.95
C ASN A 261 -4.88 4.02 28.83
N PRO A 262 -4.76 4.80 29.92
CA PRO A 262 -4.03 6.05 29.87
C PRO A 262 -2.55 5.81 29.61
N VAL A 263 -2.01 6.47 28.58
CA VAL A 263 -0.59 6.39 28.20
C VAL A 263 0.16 7.60 28.77
N PHE A 264 1.18 7.32 29.58
CA PHE A 264 2.06 8.33 30.14
C PHE A 264 3.41 8.32 29.44
N VAL A 265 4.03 9.49 29.32
CA VAL A 265 5.38 9.66 28.79
C VAL A 265 6.31 10.00 29.95
N GLN A 266 7.31 9.15 30.19
CA GLN A 266 8.33 9.38 31.20
C GLN A 266 9.46 10.25 30.64
N ASP A 267 9.75 11.36 31.29
CA ASP A 267 10.94 12.16 31.00
C ASP A 267 11.62 12.64 32.28
N ASN A 268 12.90 12.27 32.44
CA ASN A 268 13.72 12.58 33.62
C ASN A 268 13.05 12.25 34.96
N GLY A 269 12.33 11.11 35.03
CA GLY A 269 11.64 10.65 36.23
C GLY A 269 10.30 11.31 36.51
N ILE A 270 9.81 12.15 35.59
CA ILE A 270 8.48 12.77 35.66
C ILE A 270 7.58 12.14 34.59
N ASP A 271 6.39 11.71 34.99
CA ASP A 271 5.38 11.18 34.08
C ASP A 271 4.47 12.32 33.59
N TYR A 272 4.37 12.45 32.28
CA TYR A 272 3.53 13.44 31.61
C TYR A 272 2.36 12.77 30.92
N PHE A 273 1.18 13.36 31.06
CA PHE A 273 -0.02 12.96 30.34
C PHE A 273 -0.28 13.96 29.21
N PHE A 274 -0.22 13.48 27.96
CA PHE A 274 -0.41 14.29 26.76
C PHE A 274 -1.73 13.92 26.07
N VAL A 275 -2.47 14.92 25.62
CA VAL A 275 -3.78 14.76 24.95
C VAL A 275 -3.81 15.63 23.71
N ARG A 276 -4.42 15.13 22.62
CA ARG A 276 -4.73 15.95 21.44
C ARG A 276 -5.94 16.84 21.72
N SER A 277 -5.76 18.14 21.55
CA SER A 277 -6.80 19.15 21.68
C SER A 277 -6.84 19.99 20.42
N GLY A 278 -7.69 19.60 19.46
CA GLY A 278 -7.64 20.14 18.10
C GLY A 278 -6.31 19.77 17.44
N VAL A 279 -5.64 20.74 16.80
CA VAL A 279 -4.36 20.52 16.09
C VAL A 279 -3.13 20.52 17.00
N GLN A 280 -3.29 20.62 18.32
CA GLN A 280 -2.16 20.69 19.25
C GLN A 280 -2.14 19.51 20.22
N THR A 281 -0.93 19.12 20.63
CA THR A 281 -0.72 18.18 21.75
C THR A 281 -0.43 18.97 23.01
N VAL A 282 -1.27 18.81 24.03
CA VAL A 282 -1.20 19.57 25.29
C VAL A 282 -0.82 18.63 26.42
N SER A 283 0.08 19.07 27.30
CA SER A 283 0.35 18.38 28.56
C SER A 283 -0.69 18.80 29.59
N TYR A 284 -1.42 17.84 30.15
CA TYR A 284 -2.36 18.10 31.22
C TYR A 284 -1.65 18.04 32.56
N ASN A 285 -1.94 19.00 33.43
CA ASN A 285 -1.57 18.90 34.82
C ASN A 285 -2.35 17.74 35.49
N ILE A 286 -1.91 17.34 36.68
CA ILE A 286 -2.46 16.19 37.40
C ILE A 286 -3.99 16.26 37.56
N ILE A 287 -4.53 17.43 37.91
CA ILE A 287 -5.97 17.60 38.17
C ILE A 287 -6.77 17.43 36.88
N THR A 288 -6.34 18.06 35.79
CA THR A 288 -6.98 17.95 34.48
C THR A 288 -6.84 16.54 33.92
N ALA A 289 -5.68 15.90 34.09
CA ALA A 289 -5.42 14.53 33.65
C ALA A 289 -6.35 13.53 34.37
N ILE A 290 -6.48 13.61 35.70
CA ILE A 290 -7.39 12.74 36.46
C ILE A 290 -8.84 12.90 35.98
N SER A 291 -9.28 14.14 35.76
CA SER A 291 -10.64 14.43 35.30
C SER A 291 -10.90 13.87 33.90
N TYR A 292 -9.93 14.04 33.00
CA TYR A 292 -9.98 13.50 31.65
C TYR A 292 -10.00 11.97 31.64
N ILE A 293 -9.10 11.34 32.41
CA ILE A 293 -8.96 9.89 32.46
C ILE A 293 -10.28 9.24 32.91
N LYS A 294 -10.89 9.76 33.98
CA LYS A 294 -12.18 9.26 34.50
C LYS A 294 -13.34 9.39 33.50
N GLY A 295 -13.27 10.36 32.59
CA GLY A 295 -14.34 10.61 31.63
C GLY A 295 -14.20 9.80 30.33
N ARG A 296 -12.99 9.34 30.02
CA ARG A 296 -12.65 8.76 28.72
C ARG A 296 -12.39 7.25 28.76
N PHE A 297 -11.58 6.79 29.72
CA PHE A 297 -11.11 5.40 29.81
C PHE A 297 -11.94 4.64 30.85
#